data_AF-A0A1A3ECS3-F1
#
_entry.id   AF-A0A1A3ECS3-F1
#
_cell.length_a   1.000
_cell.length_b   1.000
_cell.length_c   1.000
_cell.angle_alpha   90.00
_cell.angle_beta   90.00
_cell.angle_gamma   90.00
#
_symmetry.space_group_name_H-M   'P 1'
#
loop_
_entity.id
_entity.type
_entity.pdbx_description
1 polymer ?
#
loop_
_entity_poly.entity_id
_entity_poly.type
_entity_poly.pdbx_seq_one_letter_code
_entity_poly.pdbx_strand_id
1 'polypeptide(L)'
;MLAQILLTFSTVVITGAPMLADFNRTHATNPLWTGHARHHVGWQAFSYALLGLLDLYLIWVAPSTKSLVVSAGILLCMLTGFFIIALNVKRFGGTF
;
A
#
# COMPACT_ATOMS: atom_id res chain seq x y z
N MET A 1 -8.63 -15.57 15.72
CA MET A 1 -9.21 -14.22 15.84
C MET A 1 -8.18 -13.14 16.04
N LEU A 2 -7.23 -13.27 16.98
CA LEU A 2 -6.15 -12.28 17.14
C LEU A 2 -5.41 -11.99 15.82
N ALA A 3 -5.03 -13.04 15.08
CA ALA A 3 -4.38 -12.88 13.77
C ALA A 3 -5.22 -12.08 12.78
N GLN A 4 -6.52 -12.36 12.65
CA GLN A 4 -7.40 -11.60 11.77
C GLN A 4 -7.49 -10.11 12.16
N ILE A 5 -7.55 -9.81 13.45
CA ILE A 5 -7.61 -8.42 13.94
C ILE A 5 -6.31 -7.68 13.61
N LEU A 6 -5.16 -8.28 13.90
CA LEU A 6 -3.85 -7.68 13.61
C LEU A 6 -3.63 -7.50 12.12
N LEU A 7 -4.01 -8.51 11.31
CA LEU A 7 -3.91 -8.43 9.86
C LEU A 7 -4.85 -7.34 9.33
N THR A 8 -6.12 -7.31 9.75
CA THR A 8 -7.07 -6.24 9.34
C THR A 8 -6.55 -4.86 9.67
N PHE A 9 -6.05 -4.64 10.89
CA PHE A 9 -5.44 -3.37 11.28
C PHE A 9 -4.27 -3.01 10.36
N SER A 10 -3.38 -3.97 10.13
CA SER A 10 -2.22 -3.79 9.24
C SER A 10 -2.64 -3.49 7.80
N THR A 11 -3.64 -4.19 7.26
CA THR A 11 -4.21 -3.96 5.94
C THR A 11 -4.75 -2.53 5.82
N VAL A 12 -5.54 -2.08 6.79
CA VAL A 12 -6.11 -0.72 6.78
C VAL A 12 -5.00 0.33 6.83
N VAL A 13 -3.99 0.15 7.67
CA VAL A 13 -2.87 1.09 7.76
C VAL A 13 -2.04 1.09 6.48
N ILE A 14 -1.58 -0.08 6.02
CA ILE A 14 -0.66 -0.21 4.88
C ILE A 14 -1.31 0.21 3.55
N THR A 15 -2.63 0.01 3.40
CA THR A 15 -3.33 0.34 2.15
C THR A 15 -4.09 1.66 2.21
N GLY A 16 -4.59 2.04 3.38
CA GLY A 16 -5.35 3.28 3.59
C GLY A 16 -4.47 4.51 3.84
N ALA A 17 -3.37 4.38 4.59
CA ALA A 17 -2.50 5.53 4.86
C ALA A 17 -1.89 6.12 3.57
N PRO A 18 -1.41 5.33 2.59
CA PRO A 18 -0.93 5.88 1.32
C PRO A 18 -2.02 6.62 0.55
N MET A 19 -3.25 6.11 0.52
CA MET A 19 -4.37 6.82 -0.12
C MET A 19 -4.57 8.22 0.48
N LEU A 20 -4.50 8.35 1.81
CA LEU A 20 -4.64 9.66 2.47
C LEU A 20 -3.40 10.55 2.26
N ALA A 21 -2.21 9.97 2.32
CA ALA A 21 -0.95 10.69 2.19
C ALA A 21 -0.65 11.16 0.76
N ASP A 22 -1.14 10.44 -0.26
CA ASP A 22 -0.80 10.71 -1.65
C ASP A 22 -1.89 11.50 -2.39
N PHE A 23 -3.16 11.43 -1.98
CA PHE A 23 -4.25 12.17 -2.64
C PHE A 23 -4.38 13.62 -2.16
N ASN A 24 -3.37 14.43 -2.44
CA ASN A 24 -3.36 15.86 -2.13
C ASN A 24 -2.52 16.65 -3.14
N ARG A 25 -2.39 17.96 -2.90
CA ARG A 25 -1.70 18.90 -3.79
C ARG A 25 -0.17 18.76 -3.79
N THR A 26 0.42 18.04 -2.84
CA THR A 26 1.87 17.79 -2.86
C THR A 26 2.23 16.53 -3.66
N HIS A 27 1.27 15.63 -3.92
CA HIS A 27 1.48 14.35 -4.61
C HIS A 27 0.54 14.16 -5.82
N ALA A 28 -0.49 13.32 -5.72
CA ALA A 28 -1.31 12.87 -6.86
C ALA A 28 -2.03 14.01 -7.61
N THR A 29 -2.21 15.17 -6.99
CA THR A 29 -2.78 16.37 -7.65
C THR A 29 -1.79 17.53 -7.73
N ASN A 30 -0.48 17.26 -7.60
CA ASN A 30 0.55 18.28 -7.69
C ASN A 30 0.62 18.90 -9.10
N PRO A 31 0.41 20.22 -9.24
CA PRO A 31 0.43 20.89 -10.54
C PRO A 31 1.83 20.99 -11.16
N LEU A 32 2.89 20.88 -10.35
CA LEU A 32 4.28 20.98 -10.79
C LEU A 32 4.82 19.64 -11.34
N TRP A 33 4.22 18.52 -10.95
CA TRP A 33 4.61 17.22 -11.46
C TRP A 33 4.12 17.01 -12.89
N THR A 34 4.83 16.20 -13.67
CA THR A 34 4.34 15.78 -14.99
C THR A 34 3.12 14.87 -14.83
N GLY A 35 2.26 14.82 -15.86
CA GLY A 35 1.09 13.94 -15.84
C GLY A 35 1.45 12.47 -15.61
N HIS A 36 2.62 12.04 -16.11
CA HIS A 36 3.14 10.69 -15.91
C HIS A 36 3.43 10.36 -14.44
N ALA A 37 4.08 11.27 -13.69
CA ALA A 37 4.34 11.07 -12.27
C ALA A 37 3.04 10.95 -11.45
N ARG A 38 2.05 11.81 -11.75
CA ARG A 38 0.70 11.71 -11.14
C ARG A 38 0.00 10.40 -11.48
N HIS A 39 0.14 9.92 -12.72
CA HIS A 39 -0.41 8.63 -13.14
C HIS A 39 0.21 7.48 -12.35
N HIS A 40 1.54 7.45 -12.18
CA HIS A 40 2.22 6.39 -11.43
C HIS A 40 1.85 6.35 -9.95
N VAL A 41 1.76 7.50 -9.27
CA VAL A 41 1.34 7.52 -7.85
C VAL A 41 -0.13 7.09 -7.70
N GLY A 42 -1.02 7.54 -8.59
CA GLY A 42 -2.41 7.10 -8.60
C GLY A 42 -2.53 5.59 -8.87
N TRP A 43 -1.81 5.09 -9.86
CA TRP A 43 -1.77 3.66 -10.20
C TRP A 43 -1.28 2.83 -9.01
N GLN A 44 -0.21 3.24 -8.33
CA GLN A 44 0.29 2.57 -7.13
C GLN A 44 -0.76 2.56 -6.01
N ALA A 45 -1.34 3.72 -5.70
CA ALA A 45 -2.29 3.86 -4.59
C ALA A 45 -3.57 3.02 -4.82
N PHE A 46 -4.15 3.07 -6.03
CA PHE A 46 -5.31 2.24 -6.36
C PHE A 46 -4.98 0.74 -6.39
N SER A 47 -3.79 0.35 -6.86
CA SER A 47 -3.35 -1.05 -6.81
C SER A 47 -3.25 -1.55 -5.36
N TYR A 48 -2.72 -0.72 -4.46
CA TYR A 48 -2.62 -1.05 -3.04
C TYR A 48 -3.99 -1.12 -2.37
N ALA A 49 -4.93 -0.23 -2.71
CA ALA A 49 -6.30 -0.30 -2.22
C ALA A 49 -7.01 -1.59 -2.67
N LEU A 50 -6.86 -1.99 -3.93
CA LEU A 50 -7.42 -3.25 -4.44
C LEU A 50 -6.80 -4.48 -3.77
N LEU A 51 -5.48 -4.48 -3.55
CA LEU A 51 -4.82 -5.52 -2.77
C LEU A 51 -5.32 -5.56 -1.32
N GLY A 52 -5.60 -4.41 -0.70
CA GLY A 52 -6.20 -4.33 0.62
C GLY A 52 -7.61 -4.95 0.66
N LEU A 53 -8.44 -4.71 -0.35
CA LEU A 53 -9.76 -5.36 -0.46
C LEU A 53 -9.64 -6.87 -0.62
N LEU A 54 -8.71 -7.34 -1.46
CA LEU A 54 -8.41 -8.77 -1.60
C LEU A 54 -7.94 -9.36 -0.26
N ASP A 55 -7.11 -8.62 0.47
CA ASP A 55 -6.58 -9.05 1.75
C ASP A 55 -7.69 -9.18 2.81
N LEU A 56 -8.60 -8.21 2.89
CA LEU A 56 -9.79 -8.29 3.76
C LEU A 56 -10.71 -9.47 3.37
N TYR A 57 -10.86 -9.76 2.08
CA TYR A 57 -11.59 -10.94 1.61
C TYR A 57 -10.95 -12.25 2.11
N LEU A 58 -9.61 -12.37 2.01
CA LEU A 58 -8.87 -13.54 2.50
C LEU A 58 -8.98 -13.70 4.03
N ILE A 59 -9.01 -12.59 4.77
CA ILE A 59 -9.09 -12.60 6.24
C ILE A 59 -10.48 -12.99 6.73
N TRP A 60 -11.55 -12.49 6.11
CA TRP A 60 -12.90 -12.57 6.67
C TRP A 60 -13.89 -13.42 5.87
N VAL A 61 -13.75 -13.48 4.54
CA VAL A 61 -14.71 -14.18 3.67
C VAL A 61 -14.24 -15.59 3.34
N ALA A 62 -12.94 -15.76 3.08
CA ALA A 62 -12.32 -17.06 2.81
C ALA A 62 -11.22 -17.42 3.84
N PRO A 63 -11.51 -17.40 5.16
CA PRO A 63 -10.50 -17.60 6.18
C PRO A 63 -9.96 -19.03 6.18
N SER A 64 -8.65 -19.15 6.06
CA SER A 64 -7.90 -20.38 6.31
C SER A 64 -6.50 -20.03 6.79
N THR A 65 -5.77 -20.97 7.42
CA THR A 65 -4.37 -20.73 7.79
C THR A 65 -3.53 -20.29 6.58
N LYS A 66 -3.78 -20.88 5.40
CA LYS A 66 -3.11 -20.48 4.16
C LYS A 66 -3.48 -19.06 3.75
N SER A 67 -4.76 -18.70 3.83
CA SER A 67 -5.24 -17.34 3.52
C SER A 67 -4.57 -16.29 4.40
N LEU A 68 -4.47 -16.55 5.71
CA LEU A 68 -3.82 -15.61 6.65
C LEU A 68 -2.30 -15.49 6.41
N VAL A 69 -1.63 -16.56 5.99
CA VAL A 69 -0.21 -16.52 5.59
C VAL A 69 -0.04 -15.73 4.29
N VAL A 70 -0.92 -15.92 3.31
CA VAL A 70 -0.93 -15.13 2.07
C VAL A 70 -1.18 -13.66 2.38
N SER A 71 -2.13 -13.34 3.27
CA SER A 71 -2.37 -11.98 3.75
C SER A 71 -1.11 -11.33 4.32
N ALA A 72 -0.47 -12.01 5.27
CA ALA A 72 0.80 -11.53 5.84
C ALA A 72 1.87 -11.31 4.76
N GLY A 73 1.94 -12.20 3.76
CA GLY A 73 2.85 -12.08 2.63
C GLY A 73 2.56 -10.86 1.73
N ILE A 74 1.30 -10.59 1.42
CA ILE A 74 0.89 -9.40 0.66
C ILE A 74 1.34 -8.14 1.38
N LEU A 75 1.02 -8.03 2.68
CA LEU A 75 1.39 -6.88 3.51
C LEU A 75 2.92 -6.72 3.61
N LEU A 76 3.65 -7.82 3.78
CA LEU A 76 5.11 -7.80 3.82
C LEU A 76 5.71 -7.31 2.49
N CYS A 77 5.19 -7.76 1.35
CA CYS A 77 5.65 -7.31 0.04
C CYS A 77 5.44 -5.79 -0.15
N MET A 78 4.27 -5.28 0.24
CA MET A 78 3.95 -3.85 0.14
C MET A 78 4.86 -3.02 1.05
N LEU A 79 5.02 -3.44 2.31
CA LEU A 79 5.86 -2.74 3.28
C LEU A 79 7.34 -2.78 2.88
N THR A 80 7.82 -3.93 2.42
CA THR A 80 9.19 -4.10 1.91
C THR A 80 9.42 -3.24 0.67
N GLY A 81 8.47 -3.17 -0.25
CA GLY A 81 8.55 -2.30 -1.43
C GLY A 81 8.71 -0.83 -1.04
N PHE A 82 7.94 -0.35 -0.07
CA PHE A 82 8.08 1.00 0.47
C PHE A 82 9.47 1.24 1.08
N PHE A 83 9.97 0.33 1.91
CA PHE A 83 11.30 0.50 2.50
C PHE A 83 12.43 0.41 1.46
N ILE A 84 12.29 -0.41 0.42
CA ILE A 84 13.25 -0.47 -0.69
C ILE A 84 13.34 0.89 -1.36
N ILE A 85 12.22 1.50 -1.78
CA ILE A 85 12.28 2.81 -2.44
C ILE A 85 12.76 3.90 -1.48
N ALA A 86 12.35 3.82 -0.21
CA ALA A 86 12.78 4.75 0.81
C ALA A 86 14.30 4.74 0.98
N LEU A 87 14.91 3.57 1.20
CA LEU A 87 16.35 3.43 1.34
C LEU A 87 17.13 3.86 0.07
N ASN A 88 16.47 3.88 -1.09
CA ASN A 88 17.05 4.25 -2.36
C ASN A 88 16.61 5.63 -2.88
N VAL A 89 15.92 6.46 -2.09
CA VAL A 89 15.24 7.68 -2.57
C VAL A 89 16.16 8.62 -3.36
N LYS A 90 17.42 8.74 -2.92
CA LYS A 90 18.43 9.61 -3.57
C LYS A 90 18.78 9.15 -4.97
N ARG A 91 18.73 7.84 -5.25
CA ARG A 91 18.99 7.28 -6.59
C ARG A 91 17.92 7.66 -7.60
N PHE A 92 16.73 7.99 -7.11
CA PHE A 92 15.59 8.43 -7.92
C PHE A 92 15.38 9.95 -7.86
N GLY A 93 16.36 10.70 -7.31
CA GLY A 93 16.31 12.16 -7.22
C GLY A 93 15.35 12.72 -6.16
N GLY A 94 14.82 11.89 -5.25
CA GLY A 94 13.98 12.34 -4.15
C GLY A 94 14.78 12.70 -2.89
N THR A 95 14.12 13.42 -1.98
CA THR A 95 14.67 13.86 -0.68
C THR A 95 13.72 13.45 0.45
N PHE A 96 14.26 13.12 1.63
CA PHE A 96 13.50 12.95 2.87
C PHE A 96 13.46 14.23 3.68
#